data_AF-A0A2V7Z080-F1
#
_entry.id   AF-A0A2V7Z080-F1
#
_cell.length_a   1.000
_cell.length_b   1.000
_cell.length_c   1.000
_cell.angle_alpha   90.00
_cell.angle_beta   90.00
_cell.angle_gamma   90.00
#
_symmetry.space_group_name_H-M   'P 1'
#
loop_
_entity.id
_entity.type
_entity.pdbx_description
1 polymer ?
#
loop_
_entity_poly.entity_id
_entity_poly.type
_entity_poly.pdbx_seq_one_letter_code
_entity_poly.pdbx_strand_id
1 'polypeptide(L)'
;MLNKTEEPSTLPLIVVFLRFHARMTQAELGEAASVEQGLISRYESGHQQPPEETLKRMAKAVGIPWPLVMYLRRVYSAILRLSQRQGPMADLAVETLEELLDRMLVALAPYLAEMSSSLVVGRPPEQMRYEAEQIWENLKDLPMGRRRRILELSVDTAKSWALAERLCEASLQRVASEPEDALGLADLALGIARQVEGEEPWRSRLQGYCWAHIAHARRAVKDFAGAKAAAARAWKLWDEGGFSDGGLLSAARIFELLAEEGSPGGSAASGLVS
;
A
#
# COMPACT_ATOMS: atom_id res chain seq x y z
N MET A 1 33.24 23.05 -6.08
CA MET A 1 34.32 22.05 -6.17
C MET A 1 33.67 20.72 -6.56
N LEU A 2 33.79 20.32 -7.82
CA LEU A 2 33.24 19.06 -8.32
C LEU A 2 34.08 17.89 -7.76
N ASN A 3 33.43 17.03 -6.99
CA ASN A 3 34.04 15.90 -6.32
C ASN A 3 34.54 14.90 -7.38
N LYS A 4 35.82 14.55 -7.37
CA LYS A 4 36.45 13.50 -8.22
C LYS A 4 35.94 12.07 -7.89
N THR A 5 34.76 11.94 -7.30
CA THR A 5 34.23 10.73 -6.64
C THR A 5 32.88 10.27 -7.21
N GLU A 6 32.43 10.83 -8.33
CA GLU A 6 31.15 10.43 -8.92
C GLU A 6 31.33 9.39 -10.02
N GLU A 7 30.59 8.28 -9.91
CA GLU A 7 30.51 7.33 -11.01
C GLU A 7 29.80 7.98 -12.20
N PRO A 8 30.40 7.95 -13.42
CA PRO A 8 29.87 8.64 -14.59
C PRO A 8 28.42 8.30 -14.93
N SER A 9 27.99 7.08 -14.58
CA SER A 9 26.66 6.55 -14.83
C SER A 9 25.61 6.94 -13.78
N THR A 10 26.00 7.62 -12.69
CA THR A 10 25.08 7.97 -11.60
C THR A 10 24.02 8.97 -12.05
N LEU A 11 24.44 10.09 -12.63
CA LEU A 11 23.53 11.19 -12.97
C LEU A 11 22.52 10.82 -14.07
N PRO A 12 22.88 10.05 -15.12
CA PRO A 12 21.90 9.49 -16.05
C PRO A 12 20.79 8.69 -15.35
N LEU A 13 21.15 7.81 -14.41
CA LEU A 13 20.17 7.02 -13.64
C LEU A 13 19.25 7.89 -12.78
N ILE A 14 19.77 8.99 -12.22
CA ILE A 14 18.93 9.94 -11.48
C ILE A 14 17.90 10.61 -12.40
N VAL A 15 18.30 11.06 -13.60
CA VAL A 15 17.35 11.68 -14.54
C VAL A 15 16.28 10.67 -14.96
N VAL A 16 16.67 9.44 -15.28
CA VAL A 16 15.76 8.35 -15.62
C VAL A 16 14.78 8.08 -14.46
N PHE A 17 15.29 7.99 -13.22
CA PHE A 17 14.46 7.79 -12.04
C PHE A 17 13.41 8.91 -11.87
N LEU A 18 13.82 10.18 -11.93
CA LEU A 18 12.90 11.31 -11.78
C LEU A 18 11.78 11.26 -12.83
N ARG A 19 12.13 10.97 -14.10
CA ARG A 19 11.17 10.86 -15.18
C ARG A 19 10.17 9.71 -14.97
N PHE A 20 10.67 8.52 -14.66
CA PHE A 20 9.83 7.33 -14.48
C PHE A 20 8.94 7.43 -13.24
N HIS A 21 9.44 8.00 -12.14
CA HIS A 21 8.64 8.25 -10.94
C HIS A 21 7.43 9.14 -11.29
N ALA A 22 7.63 10.20 -12.07
CA ALA A 22 6.56 11.09 -12.48
C ALA A 22 5.68 10.54 -13.62
N ARG A 23 6.00 9.35 -14.14
CA ARG A 23 5.36 8.74 -15.32
C ARG A 23 5.36 9.66 -16.55
N MET A 24 6.36 10.52 -16.66
CA MET A 24 6.49 11.49 -17.74
C MET A 24 7.26 10.91 -18.93
N THR A 25 6.96 11.40 -20.11
CA THR A 25 7.81 11.32 -21.30
C THR A 25 9.00 12.28 -21.16
N GLN A 26 10.02 12.14 -22.02
CA GLN A 26 11.15 13.08 -22.03
C GLN A 26 10.72 14.51 -22.39
N ALA A 27 9.69 14.66 -23.22
CA ALA A 27 9.14 15.95 -23.60
C ALA A 27 8.44 16.62 -22.42
N GLU A 28 7.57 15.89 -21.71
CA GLU A 28 6.85 16.39 -20.54
C GLU A 28 7.79 16.77 -19.40
N LEU A 29 8.82 15.95 -19.11
CA LEU A 29 9.82 16.32 -18.10
C LEU A 29 10.63 17.54 -18.54
N GLY A 30 10.99 17.63 -19.82
CA GLY A 30 11.67 18.79 -20.39
C GLY A 30 10.86 20.07 -20.19
N GLU A 31 9.59 20.05 -20.57
CA GLU A 31 8.68 21.18 -20.39
C GLU A 31 8.55 21.57 -18.90
N ALA A 32 8.25 20.60 -18.04
CA ALA A 32 8.06 20.83 -16.61
C ALA A 32 9.32 21.37 -15.91
N ALA A 33 10.51 20.97 -16.36
CA ALA A 33 11.79 21.43 -15.82
C ALA A 33 12.35 22.67 -16.55
N SER A 34 11.71 23.14 -17.62
CA SER A 34 12.23 24.15 -18.56
C SER A 34 13.59 23.77 -19.16
N VAL A 35 13.67 22.55 -19.69
CA VAL A 35 14.84 21.94 -20.33
C VAL A 35 14.41 21.38 -21.67
N GLU A 36 15.20 21.60 -22.72
CA GLU A 36 14.88 21.03 -24.03
C GLU A 36 14.85 19.49 -23.98
N GLN A 37 13.85 18.88 -24.62
CA GLN A 37 13.70 17.42 -24.68
C GLN A 37 14.98 16.71 -25.20
N GLY A 38 15.67 17.32 -26.17
CA GLY A 38 16.93 16.80 -26.69
C GLY A 38 18.05 16.73 -25.64
N LEU A 39 18.07 17.67 -24.68
CA LEU A 39 19.00 17.64 -23.56
C LEU A 39 18.64 16.53 -22.56
N ILE A 40 17.34 16.32 -22.28
CA ILE A 40 16.88 15.21 -21.44
C ILE A 40 17.41 13.87 -21.98
N SER A 41 17.22 13.62 -23.28
CA SER A 41 17.71 12.40 -23.92
C SER A 41 19.23 12.22 -23.82
N ARG A 42 20.00 13.30 -23.99
CA ARG A 42 21.48 13.28 -23.82
C ARG A 42 21.91 13.04 -22.37
N TYR A 43 21.15 13.56 -21.41
CA TYR A 43 21.40 13.32 -19.99
C TYR A 43 21.12 11.85 -19.62
N GLU A 44 19.98 11.31 -20.05
CA GLU A 44 19.59 9.91 -19.76
C GLU A 44 20.52 8.88 -20.40
N SER A 45 21.06 9.19 -21.58
CA SER A 45 22.02 8.33 -22.27
C SER A 45 23.46 8.49 -21.79
N GLY A 46 23.74 9.47 -20.91
CA GLY A 46 25.08 9.76 -20.39
C GLY A 46 26.02 10.45 -21.38
N HIS A 47 25.56 10.84 -22.57
CA HIS A 47 26.35 11.60 -23.54
C HIS A 47 26.66 13.02 -23.04
N GLN A 48 25.82 13.56 -22.16
CA GLN A 48 26.05 14.86 -21.52
C GLN A 48 25.66 14.76 -20.05
N GLN A 49 26.44 15.40 -19.16
CA GLN A 49 26.11 15.44 -17.74
C GLN A 49 25.15 16.61 -17.46
N PRO A 50 24.03 16.38 -16.75
CA PRO A 50 23.13 17.46 -16.38
C PRO A 50 23.78 18.37 -15.33
N PRO A 51 23.74 19.71 -15.50
CA PRO A 51 24.14 20.64 -14.44
C PRO A 51 23.32 20.43 -13.17
N GLU A 52 23.91 20.70 -12.00
CA GLU A 52 23.22 20.53 -10.71
C GLU A 52 21.91 21.35 -10.65
N GLU A 53 21.93 22.57 -11.17
CA GLU A 53 20.75 23.43 -11.21
C GLU A 53 19.64 22.85 -12.09
N THR A 54 20.02 22.17 -13.17
CA THR A 54 19.07 21.45 -14.03
C THR A 54 18.47 20.25 -13.30
N LEU A 55 19.27 19.49 -12.55
CA LEU A 55 18.75 18.39 -11.70
C LEU A 55 17.82 18.89 -10.59
N LYS A 56 18.13 20.03 -9.96
CA LYS A 56 17.25 20.67 -8.97
C LYS A 56 15.90 21.06 -9.57
N ARG A 57 15.90 21.63 -10.77
CA ARG A 57 14.66 21.96 -11.50
C ARG A 57 13.84 20.71 -11.84
N MET A 58 14.48 19.64 -12.32
CA MET A 58 13.81 18.37 -12.57
C MET A 58 13.21 17.78 -11.28
N ALA A 59 13.99 17.76 -10.18
CA ALA A 59 13.52 17.26 -8.88
C ALA A 59 12.29 18.04 -8.38
N LYS A 60 12.35 19.37 -8.48
CA LYS A 60 11.22 20.24 -8.14
C LYS A 60 10.00 19.98 -9.02
N ALA A 61 10.19 19.81 -10.33
CA ALA A 61 9.11 19.55 -11.29
C ALA A 61 8.36 18.25 -10.99
N VAL A 62 9.05 17.23 -10.46
CA VAL A 62 8.44 15.95 -10.08
C VAL A 62 8.03 15.87 -8.60
N GLY A 63 8.18 16.96 -7.85
CA GLY A 63 7.78 17.04 -6.43
C GLY A 63 8.71 16.33 -5.45
N ILE A 64 9.96 16.03 -5.84
CA ILE A 64 10.92 15.32 -4.97
C ILE A 64 11.84 16.33 -4.28
N PRO A 65 11.96 16.29 -2.93
CA PRO A 65 12.89 17.14 -2.21
C PRO A 65 14.34 16.92 -2.64
N TRP A 66 15.07 18.01 -2.92
CA TRP A 66 16.47 17.95 -3.35
C TRP A 66 17.39 17.12 -2.43
N PRO A 67 17.26 17.17 -1.08
CA PRO A 67 18.04 16.30 -0.20
C PRO A 67 17.87 14.80 -0.53
N LEU A 68 16.66 14.37 -0.91
CA LEU A 68 16.40 12.98 -1.26
C LEU A 68 17.11 12.58 -2.56
N VAL A 69 17.13 13.46 -3.56
CA VAL A 69 17.89 13.25 -4.80
C VAL A 69 19.39 13.11 -4.51
N MET A 70 19.91 13.89 -3.57
CA MET A 70 21.32 13.78 -3.14
C MET A 70 21.61 12.45 -2.44
N TYR A 71 20.69 11.91 -1.64
CA TYR A 71 20.83 10.58 -1.05
C TYR A 71 20.79 9.49 -2.13
N LEU A 72 19.82 9.54 -3.05
CA LEU A 72 19.74 8.60 -4.17
C LEU A 72 21.02 8.59 -5.01
N ARG A 73 21.57 9.78 -5.31
CA ARG A 73 22.86 9.92 -6.00
C ARG A 73 23.98 9.17 -5.28
N ARG A 74 24.10 9.33 -3.96
CA ARG A 74 25.12 8.64 -3.15
C ARG A 74 24.94 7.13 -3.16
N VAL A 75 23.70 6.66 -3.04
CA VAL A 75 23.36 5.23 -3.07
C VAL A 75 23.70 4.63 -4.43
N TYR A 76 23.25 5.25 -5.53
CA TYR A 76 23.57 4.77 -6.88
C TYR A 76 25.08 4.77 -7.16
N SER A 77 25.81 5.81 -6.77
CA SER A 77 27.27 5.81 -6.90
C SER A 77 27.92 4.68 -6.09
N ALA A 78 27.45 4.40 -4.87
CA ALA A 78 27.98 3.32 -4.04
C ALA A 78 27.69 1.94 -4.67
N ILE A 79 26.46 1.70 -5.11
CA ILE A 79 26.05 0.45 -5.76
C ILE A 79 26.86 0.21 -7.03
N LEU A 80 26.99 1.22 -7.91
CA LEU A 80 27.73 1.09 -9.16
C LEU A 80 29.22 0.79 -8.92
N ARG A 81 29.82 1.37 -7.88
CA ARG A 81 31.21 1.07 -7.48
C ARG A 81 31.38 -0.35 -6.99
N LEU A 82 30.46 -0.81 -6.16
CA LEU A 82 30.49 -2.16 -5.62
C LEU A 82 30.24 -3.18 -6.73
N SER A 83 29.31 -2.92 -7.66
CA SER A 83 29.03 -3.83 -8.78
C SER A 83 30.20 -3.97 -9.77
N GLN A 84 31.04 -2.93 -9.89
CA GLN A 84 32.24 -2.98 -10.73
C GLN A 84 33.42 -3.71 -10.06
N ARG A 85 33.41 -3.84 -8.72
CA ARG A 85 34.44 -4.55 -7.97
C ARG A 85 34.03 -6.01 -7.82
N GLN A 86 34.79 -6.92 -8.42
CA GLN A 86 34.58 -8.37 -8.25
C GLN A 86 35.60 -8.94 -7.25
N GLY A 87 35.15 -9.90 -6.44
CA GLY A 87 35.99 -10.70 -5.55
C GLY A 87 35.69 -10.55 -4.06
N PRO A 88 36.35 -11.36 -3.20
CA PRO A 88 35.97 -11.55 -1.80
C PRO A 88 35.92 -10.27 -0.95
N MET A 89 36.72 -9.27 -1.33
CA MET A 89 36.79 -7.99 -0.62
C MET A 89 35.62 -7.05 -0.96
N ALA A 90 34.97 -7.24 -2.12
CA ALA A 90 33.73 -6.55 -2.46
C ALA A 90 32.55 -7.19 -1.70
N ASP A 91 32.51 -8.52 -1.62
CA ASP A 91 31.48 -9.26 -0.89
C ASP A 91 31.47 -8.88 0.60
N LEU A 92 32.64 -8.88 1.25
CA LEU A 92 32.77 -8.44 2.65
C LEU A 92 32.30 -6.98 2.86
N ALA A 93 32.53 -6.10 1.90
CA ALA A 93 32.09 -4.71 1.98
C ALA A 93 30.55 -4.59 1.87
N VAL A 94 29.91 -5.45 1.07
CA VAL A 94 28.45 -5.52 0.96
C VAL A 94 27.85 -6.08 2.25
N GLU A 95 28.39 -7.18 2.79
CA GLU A 95 27.96 -7.76 4.06
C GLU A 95 28.09 -6.76 5.22
N THR A 96 29.21 -6.04 5.30
CA THR A 96 29.42 -5.00 6.32
C THR A 96 28.41 -3.85 6.17
N LEU A 97 28.07 -3.48 4.94
CA LEU A 97 27.08 -2.44 4.66
C LEU A 97 25.67 -2.89 5.08
N GLU A 98 25.31 -4.15 4.79
CA GLU A 98 24.04 -4.74 5.21
C GLU A 98 23.88 -4.72 6.73
N GLU A 99 24.88 -5.21 7.47
CA GLU A 99 24.86 -5.17 8.94
C GLU A 99 24.71 -3.76 9.51
N LEU A 100 25.40 -2.78 8.90
CA LEU A 100 25.32 -1.39 9.34
C LEU A 100 23.94 -0.80 9.05
N LEU A 101 23.39 -1.06 7.86
CA LEU A 101 22.05 -0.60 7.48
C LEU A 101 20.98 -1.19 8.38
N ASP A 102 21.05 -2.47 8.71
CA ASP A 102 20.13 -3.13 9.64
C ASP A 102 20.17 -2.48 11.03
N ARG A 103 21.36 -2.25 11.57
CA ARG A 103 21.51 -1.57 12.87
C ARG A 103 20.96 -0.15 12.83
N MET A 104 21.22 0.59 11.75
CA MET A 104 20.68 1.93 11.56
C MET A 104 19.15 1.92 11.44
N LEU A 105 18.58 0.99 10.67
CA LEU A 105 17.14 0.84 10.50
C LEU A 105 16.48 0.52 11.84
N VAL A 106 17.01 -0.43 12.61
CA VAL A 106 16.49 -0.75 13.95
C VAL A 106 16.53 0.47 14.88
N ALA A 107 17.62 1.25 14.85
CA ALA A 107 17.76 2.43 15.70
C ALA A 107 16.86 3.60 15.28
N LEU A 108 16.63 3.78 13.98
CA LEU A 108 15.84 4.89 13.42
C LEU A 108 14.35 4.56 13.28
N ALA A 109 13.97 3.28 13.21
CA ALA A 109 12.60 2.81 13.06
C ALA A 109 11.60 3.50 14.03
N PRO A 110 11.85 3.61 15.34
CA PRO A 110 10.89 4.26 16.25
C PRO A 110 10.69 5.75 15.92
N TYR A 111 11.75 6.48 15.56
CA TYR A 111 11.65 7.89 15.19
C TYR A 111 10.97 8.09 13.84
N LEU A 112 11.25 7.21 12.87
CA LEU A 112 10.55 7.22 11.58
C LEU A 112 9.08 6.89 11.76
N ALA A 113 8.72 5.97 12.67
CA ALA A 113 7.34 5.64 13.02
C ALA A 113 6.63 6.80 13.74
N GLU A 114 7.30 7.49 14.66
CA GLU A 114 6.75 8.68 15.33
C GLU A 114 6.54 9.82 14.32
N MET A 115 7.51 10.08 13.46
CA MET A 115 7.43 11.10 12.42
C MET A 115 6.39 10.76 11.35
N SER A 116 6.26 9.48 10.96
CA SER A 116 5.22 9.04 10.02
C SER A 116 3.84 9.05 10.67
N SER A 117 3.70 8.67 11.93
CA SER A 117 2.42 8.76 12.66
C SER A 117 1.93 10.21 12.74
N SER A 118 2.85 11.17 12.90
CA SER A 118 2.58 12.60 12.84
C SER A 118 2.12 13.08 11.45
N LEU A 119 2.53 12.39 10.37
CA LEU A 119 2.10 12.64 8.99
C LEU A 119 0.83 11.86 8.60
N VAL A 120 0.50 10.78 9.31
CA VAL A 120 -0.71 9.96 9.12
C VAL A 120 -1.92 10.63 9.76
N VAL A 121 -1.72 11.48 10.78
CA VAL A 121 -2.73 12.41 11.31
C VAL A 121 -3.04 13.46 10.23
N GLY A 122 -4.01 13.18 9.36
CA GLY A 122 -4.52 14.18 8.42
C GLY A 122 -4.85 13.74 7.01
N ARG A 123 -4.70 12.45 6.63
CA ARG A 123 -5.20 12.00 5.32
C ARG A 123 -6.73 11.86 5.35
N PRO A 124 -7.49 12.61 4.53
CA PRO A 124 -8.95 12.49 4.49
C PRO A 124 -9.36 11.07 4.06
N PRO A 125 -10.42 10.48 4.65
CA PRO A 125 -10.91 9.16 4.27
C PRO A 125 -11.19 9.01 2.77
N GLU A 126 -11.66 10.08 2.13
CA GLU A 126 -11.91 10.11 0.68
C GLU A 126 -10.64 9.90 -0.15
N GLN A 127 -9.52 10.47 0.28
CA GLN A 127 -8.24 10.28 -0.40
C GLN A 127 -7.77 8.83 -0.29
N MET A 128 -7.90 8.22 0.90
CA MET A 128 -7.52 6.82 1.10
C MET A 128 -8.40 5.87 0.26
N ARG A 129 -9.70 6.17 0.13
CA ARG A 129 -10.62 5.44 -0.76
C ARG A 129 -10.25 5.61 -2.23
N TYR A 130 -9.86 6.81 -2.66
CA TYR A 130 -9.38 7.04 -4.01
C TYR A 130 -8.11 6.23 -4.32
N GLU A 131 -7.13 6.23 -3.42
CA GLU A 131 -5.91 5.41 -3.54
C GLU A 131 -6.24 3.90 -3.59
N ALA A 132 -7.17 3.44 -2.75
CA ALA A 132 -7.65 2.06 -2.76
C ALA A 132 -8.33 1.68 -4.08
N GLU A 133 -9.11 2.57 -4.70
CA GLU A 133 -9.69 2.36 -6.02
C GLU A 133 -8.60 2.19 -7.08
N GLN A 134 -7.58 3.07 -7.08
CA GLN A 134 -6.47 2.96 -8.04
C GLN A 134 -5.73 1.63 -7.89
N ILE A 135 -5.52 1.17 -6.67
CA ILE A 135 -4.91 -0.14 -6.42
C ILE A 135 -5.81 -1.26 -6.96
N TRP A 136 -7.12 -1.21 -6.66
CA TRP A 136 -8.06 -2.21 -7.13
C TRP A 136 -8.17 -2.29 -8.65
N GLU A 137 -8.20 -1.15 -9.35
CA GLU A 137 -8.25 -1.09 -10.81
C GLU A 137 -7.06 -1.80 -11.46
N ASN A 138 -5.89 -1.80 -10.81
CA ASN A 138 -4.71 -2.54 -11.27
C ASN A 138 -4.75 -4.04 -10.94
N LEU A 139 -5.60 -4.47 -10.01
CA LEU A 139 -5.68 -5.86 -9.52
C LEU A 139 -6.88 -6.65 -10.07
N LYS A 140 -7.97 -5.97 -10.45
CA LYS A 140 -9.27 -6.60 -10.72
C LYS A 140 -9.27 -7.65 -11.83
N ASP A 141 -8.39 -7.50 -12.82
CA ASP A 141 -8.28 -8.43 -13.96
C ASP A 141 -7.22 -9.52 -13.74
N LEU A 142 -6.47 -9.47 -12.64
CA LEU A 142 -5.46 -10.46 -12.32
C LEU A 142 -6.09 -11.69 -11.65
N PRO A 143 -5.55 -12.90 -11.85
CA PRO A 143 -5.99 -14.08 -11.10
C PRO A 143 -5.76 -13.91 -9.59
N MET A 144 -6.63 -14.51 -8.77
CA MET A 144 -6.61 -14.42 -7.30
C MET A 144 -5.22 -14.65 -6.68
N GLY A 145 -4.48 -15.68 -7.13
CA GLY A 145 -3.13 -15.96 -6.63
C GLY A 145 -2.12 -14.84 -6.91
N ARG A 146 -2.27 -14.13 -8.03
CA ARG A 146 -1.42 -12.97 -8.37
C ARG A 146 -1.83 -11.73 -7.59
N ARG A 147 -3.14 -11.49 -7.39
CA ARG A 147 -3.65 -10.42 -6.50
C ARG A 147 -3.02 -10.56 -5.11
N ARG A 148 -3.11 -11.75 -4.51
CA ARG A 148 -2.54 -12.07 -3.20
C ARG A 148 -1.05 -11.75 -3.13
N ARG A 149 -0.27 -12.27 -4.09
CA ARG A 149 1.19 -12.09 -4.08
C ARG A 149 1.62 -10.63 -4.19
N ILE A 150 0.90 -9.82 -4.99
CA ILE A 150 1.19 -8.38 -5.10
C ILE A 150 0.91 -7.67 -3.78
N LEU A 151 -0.22 -7.99 -3.14
CA LEU A 151 -0.61 -7.40 -1.86
C LEU A 151 0.34 -7.79 -0.72
N GLU A 152 0.77 -9.06 -0.65
CA GLU A 152 1.73 -9.56 0.34
C GLU A 152 3.10 -8.89 0.25
N LEU A 153 3.54 -8.52 -0.95
CA LEU A 153 4.84 -7.87 -1.18
C LEU A 153 4.79 -6.34 -0.98
N SER A 154 3.61 -5.77 -0.79
CA SER A 154 3.41 -4.31 -0.71
C SER A 154 3.13 -3.88 0.73
N VAL A 155 4.15 -3.38 1.44
CA VAL A 155 4.08 -3.04 2.87
C VAL A 155 2.98 -2.03 3.19
N ASP A 156 2.82 -0.99 2.38
CA ASP A 156 1.82 0.06 2.62
C ASP A 156 0.40 -0.41 2.30
N THR A 157 0.27 -1.21 1.24
CA THR A 157 -1.01 -1.75 0.77
C THR A 157 -1.59 -2.76 1.75
N ALA A 158 -0.73 -3.56 2.39
CA ALA A 158 -1.13 -4.54 3.39
C ALA A 158 -1.72 -3.90 4.66
N LYS A 159 -1.49 -2.60 4.90
CA LYS A 159 -1.99 -1.85 6.07
C LYS A 159 -3.14 -0.89 5.75
N SER A 160 -3.73 -0.95 4.55
CA SER A 160 -4.75 0.00 4.10
C SER A 160 -6.18 -0.44 4.46
N TRP A 161 -6.82 0.24 5.41
CA TRP A 161 -8.23 -0.04 5.75
C TRP A 161 -9.19 0.23 4.60
N ALA A 162 -8.93 1.28 3.81
CA ALA A 162 -9.77 1.65 2.68
C ALA A 162 -9.69 0.61 1.56
N LEU A 163 -8.54 -0.05 1.41
CA LEU A 163 -8.42 -1.18 0.48
C LEU A 163 -9.16 -2.42 0.99
N ALA A 164 -9.13 -2.71 2.30
CA ALA A 164 -9.95 -3.77 2.86
C ALA A 164 -11.46 -3.51 2.60
N GLU A 165 -11.93 -2.29 2.85
CA GLU A 165 -13.30 -1.86 2.51
C GLU A 165 -13.59 -2.04 1.00
N ARG A 166 -12.68 -1.62 0.13
CA ARG A 166 -12.86 -1.71 -1.32
C ARG A 166 -12.94 -3.15 -1.83
N LEU A 167 -12.13 -4.05 -1.28
CA LEU A 167 -12.15 -5.48 -1.61
C LEU A 167 -13.43 -6.16 -1.10
N CYS A 168 -13.94 -5.74 0.06
CA CYS A 168 -15.26 -6.16 0.55
C CYS A 168 -16.38 -5.77 -0.43
N GLU A 169 -16.37 -4.55 -0.95
CA GLU A 169 -17.35 -4.12 -1.96
C GLU A 169 -17.19 -4.88 -3.28
N ALA A 170 -15.96 -5.12 -3.73
CA ALA A 170 -15.70 -5.96 -4.91
C ALA A 170 -16.20 -7.41 -4.73
N SER A 171 -16.04 -7.97 -3.53
CA SER A 171 -16.58 -9.28 -3.17
C SER A 171 -18.10 -9.32 -3.32
N LEU A 172 -18.80 -8.29 -2.82
CA LEU A 172 -20.26 -8.21 -2.92
C LEU A 172 -20.72 -8.15 -4.38
N GLN A 173 -20.04 -7.37 -5.23
CA GLN A 173 -20.37 -7.26 -6.66
C GLN A 173 -20.22 -8.59 -7.41
N ARG A 174 -19.29 -9.44 -6.99
CA ARG A 174 -18.99 -10.73 -7.66
C ARG A 174 -19.75 -11.92 -7.11
N VAL A 175 -20.40 -11.79 -5.95
CA VAL A 175 -21.01 -12.92 -5.22
C VAL A 175 -22.03 -13.72 -6.04
N ALA A 176 -22.75 -13.06 -6.95
CA ALA A 176 -23.79 -13.69 -7.76
C ALA A 176 -23.23 -14.42 -9.01
N SER A 177 -22.12 -13.93 -9.58
CA SER A 177 -21.54 -14.44 -10.83
C SER A 177 -20.34 -15.34 -10.61
N GLU A 178 -19.49 -15.02 -9.63
CA GLU A 178 -18.20 -15.65 -9.35
C GLU A 178 -18.04 -15.84 -7.82
N PRO A 179 -18.82 -16.73 -7.18
CA PRO A 179 -18.89 -16.83 -5.72
C PRO A 179 -17.56 -17.26 -5.09
N GLU A 180 -16.74 -18.09 -5.76
CA GLU A 180 -15.40 -18.44 -5.28
C GLU A 180 -14.43 -17.25 -5.32
N ASP A 181 -14.47 -16.42 -6.38
CA ASP A 181 -13.64 -15.22 -6.45
C ASP A 181 -14.09 -14.19 -5.41
N ALA A 182 -15.41 -14.04 -5.20
CA ALA A 182 -15.97 -13.20 -4.15
C ALA A 182 -15.48 -13.62 -2.76
N LEU A 183 -15.46 -14.92 -2.45
CA LEU A 183 -14.91 -15.42 -1.19
C LEU A 183 -13.42 -15.11 -1.07
N GLY A 184 -12.64 -15.34 -2.13
CA GLY A 184 -11.21 -15.01 -2.13
C GLY A 184 -10.93 -13.52 -1.92
N LEU A 185 -11.76 -12.63 -2.46
CA LEU A 185 -11.66 -11.18 -2.23
C LEU A 185 -11.97 -10.80 -0.77
N ALA A 186 -13.00 -11.41 -0.17
CA ALA A 186 -13.35 -11.18 1.23
C ALA A 186 -12.25 -11.70 2.19
N ASP A 187 -11.63 -12.84 1.88
CA ASP A 187 -10.49 -13.36 2.62
C ASP A 187 -9.26 -12.45 2.50
N LEU A 188 -8.99 -11.90 1.31
CA LEU A 188 -7.92 -10.91 1.11
C LEU A 188 -8.18 -9.64 1.93
N ALA A 189 -9.41 -9.14 1.94
CA ALA A 189 -9.81 -7.99 2.74
C ALA A 189 -9.54 -8.22 4.23
N LEU A 190 -9.90 -9.40 4.76
CA LEU A 190 -9.61 -9.76 6.15
C LEU A 190 -8.10 -9.87 6.42
N GLY A 191 -7.33 -10.38 5.46
CA GLY A 191 -5.87 -10.44 5.54
C GLY A 191 -5.24 -9.05 5.74
N ILE A 192 -5.71 -8.06 4.97
CA ILE A 192 -5.31 -6.65 5.12
C ILE A 192 -5.79 -6.10 6.46
N ALA A 193 -7.06 -6.31 6.82
CA ALA A 193 -7.65 -5.80 8.06
C ALA A 193 -6.89 -6.24 9.34
N ARG A 194 -6.23 -7.40 9.32
CA ARG A 194 -5.40 -7.89 10.42
C ARG A 194 -4.07 -7.14 10.57
N GLN A 195 -3.58 -6.52 9.50
CA GLN A 195 -2.32 -5.79 9.48
C GLN A 195 -2.49 -4.27 9.60
N VAL A 196 -3.73 -3.76 9.46
CA VAL A 196 -4.05 -2.35 9.68
C VAL A 196 -3.60 -1.94 11.09
N GLU A 197 -2.89 -0.81 11.16
CA GLU A 197 -2.45 -0.21 12.41
C GLU A 197 -3.58 0.60 13.07
N GLY A 198 -3.53 0.72 14.40
CA GLY A 198 -4.50 1.49 15.19
C GLY A 198 -4.93 0.78 16.46
N GLU A 199 -5.81 1.44 17.20
CA GLU A 199 -6.33 0.91 18.46
C GLU A 199 -7.08 -0.41 18.25
N GLU A 200 -7.07 -1.27 19.28
CA GLU A 200 -7.73 -2.58 19.22
C GLU A 200 -9.22 -2.49 18.82
N PRO A 201 -10.03 -1.53 19.35
CA PRO A 201 -11.42 -1.40 18.94
C PRO A 201 -11.58 -1.15 17.43
N TRP A 202 -10.75 -0.29 16.84
CA TRP A 202 -10.76 -0.03 15.40
C TRP A 202 -10.44 -1.27 14.58
N ARG A 203 -9.39 -2.01 14.97
CA ARG A 203 -9.00 -3.25 14.29
C ARG A 203 -10.09 -4.32 14.40
N SER A 204 -10.72 -4.46 15.56
CA SER A 204 -11.87 -5.34 15.76
C SER A 204 -13.05 -4.94 14.88
N ARG A 205 -13.38 -3.65 14.82
CA ARG A 205 -14.48 -3.12 13.99
C ARG A 205 -14.28 -3.43 12.51
N LEU A 206 -13.10 -3.15 11.96
CA LEU A 206 -12.77 -3.43 10.56
C LEU A 206 -12.76 -4.93 10.26
N GLN A 207 -12.18 -5.75 11.14
CA GLN A 207 -12.22 -7.20 10.97
C GLN A 207 -13.65 -7.73 11.01
N GLY A 208 -14.50 -7.21 11.90
CA GLY A 208 -15.93 -7.55 11.96
C GLY A 208 -16.64 -7.26 10.64
N TYR A 209 -16.35 -6.11 10.03
CA TYR A 209 -16.84 -5.76 8.70
C TYR A 209 -16.40 -6.77 7.64
N CYS A 210 -15.11 -7.12 7.57
CA CYS A 210 -14.62 -8.11 6.61
C CYS A 210 -15.24 -9.51 6.84
N TRP A 211 -15.42 -9.92 8.09
CA TRP A 211 -16.08 -11.20 8.41
C TRP A 211 -17.53 -11.26 7.96
N ALA A 212 -18.25 -10.13 7.95
CA ALA A 212 -19.62 -10.09 7.42
C ALA A 212 -19.66 -10.40 5.92
N HIS A 213 -18.70 -9.85 5.16
CA HIS A 213 -18.54 -10.17 3.74
C HIS A 213 -18.12 -11.62 3.50
N ILE A 214 -17.25 -12.19 4.35
CA ILE A 214 -16.91 -13.62 4.30
C ILE A 214 -18.15 -14.49 4.52
N ALA A 215 -18.99 -14.15 5.51
CA ALA A 215 -20.21 -14.90 5.78
C ALA A 215 -21.13 -14.94 4.54
N HIS A 216 -21.35 -13.78 3.92
CA HIS A 216 -22.16 -13.65 2.72
C HIS A 216 -21.57 -14.44 1.53
N ALA A 217 -20.26 -14.35 1.30
CA ALA A 217 -19.60 -15.08 0.22
C ALA A 217 -19.58 -16.61 0.44
N ARG A 218 -19.36 -17.07 1.68
CA ARG A 218 -19.42 -18.50 2.04
C ARG A 218 -20.78 -19.10 1.76
N ARG A 219 -21.83 -18.34 2.05
CA ARG A 219 -23.19 -18.75 1.74
C ARG A 219 -23.41 -18.94 0.24
N ALA A 220 -22.86 -18.06 -0.59
CA ALA A 220 -22.97 -18.16 -2.05
C ALA A 220 -22.28 -19.41 -2.62
N VAL A 221 -21.18 -19.86 -2.02
CA VAL A 221 -20.54 -21.15 -2.33
C VAL A 221 -21.17 -22.35 -1.58
N LYS A 222 -22.34 -22.16 -0.96
CA LYS A 222 -23.11 -23.18 -0.22
C LYS A 222 -22.42 -23.75 1.03
N ASP A 223 -21.44 -23.03 1.58
CA ASP A 223 -20.85 -23.32 2.89
C ASP A 223 -21.66 -22.64 4.00
N PHE A 224 -22.85 -23.17 4.29
CA PHE A 224 -23.76 -22.59 5.29
C PHE A 224 -23.20 -22.66 6.71
N ALA A 225 -22.49 -23.74 7.05
CA ALA A 225 -21.89 -23.89 8.38
C ALA A 225 -20.77 -22.85 8.58
N GLY A 226 -19.90 -22.67 7.56
CA GLY A 226 -18.86 -21.67 7.59
C GLY A 226 -19.39 -20.24 7.50
N ALA A 227 -20.52 -20.01 6.82
CA ALA A 227 -21.22 -18.72 6.78
C ALA A 227 -21.73 -18.33 8.17
N LYS A 228 -22.43 -19.23 8.87
CA LYS A 228 -22.92 -19.00 10.23
C LYS A 228 -21.78 -18.73 11.23
N ALA A 229 -20.68 -19.49 11.14
CA ALA A 229 -19.51 -19.26 11.97
C ALA A 229 -18.85 -17.90 11.69
N ALA A 230 -18.76 -17.51 10.42
CA ALA A 230 -18.24 -16.20 10.02
C ALA A 230 -19.15 -15.05 10.50
N ALA A 231 -20.47 -15.21 10.41
CA ALA A 231 -21.44 -14.22 10.90
C ALA A 231 -21.35 -14.02 12.42
N ALA A 232 -21.23 -15.11 13.19
CA ALA A 232 -21.01 -15.03 14.63
C ALA A 232 -19.70 -14.30 14.98
N ARG A 233 -18.64 -14.55 14.20
CA ARG A 233 -17.36 -13.86 14.38
C ARG A 233 -17.45 -12.37 14.00
N ALA A 234 -18.18 -12.06 12.93
CA ALA A 234 -18.44 -10.69 12.48
C ALA A 234 -19.12 -9.88 13.58
N TRP A 235 -20.25 -10.37 14.13
CA TRP A 235 -20.97 -9.70 15.21
C TRP A 235 -20.10 -9.47 16.45
N LYS A 236 -19.40 -10.52 16.90
CA LYS A 236 -18.53 -10.42 18.07
C LYS A 236 -17.50 -9.30 17.91
N LEU A 237 -16.78 -9.28 16.79
CA LEU A 237 -15.74 -8.28 16.53
C LEU A 237 -16.30 -6.89 16.27
N TRP A 238 -17.46 -6.81 15.62
CA TRP A 238 -18.16 -5.56 15.39
C TRP A 238 -18.57 -4.92 16.72
N ASP A 239 -19.16 -5.70 17.64
CA ASP A 239 -19.59 -5.23 18.95
C ASP A 239 -18.39 -4.88 19.86
N GLU A 240 -17.34 -5.71 19.85
CA GLU A 240 -16.07 -5.43 20.56
C GLU A 240 -15.41 -4.13 20.10
N GLY A 241 -15.58 -3.76 18.83
CA GLY A 241 -15.08 -2.50 18.28
C GLY A 241 -15.87 -1.26 18.69
N GLY A 242 -17.12 -1.41 19.14
CA GLY A 242 -17.99 -0.27 19.48
C GLY A 242 -18.08 0.74 18.33
N PHE A 243 -18.17 2.04 18.62
CA PHE A 243 -18.22 3.10 17.59
C PHE A 243 -16.83 3.66 17.21
N SER A 244 -15.76 2.87 17.36
CA SER A 244 -14.39 3.34 17.14
C SER A 244 -14.08 3.72 15.69
N ASP A 245 -14.88 3.27 14.73
CA ASP A 245 -14.75 3.63 13.32
C ASP A 245 -15.25 5.06 13.02
N GLY A 246 -15.90 5.74 13.96
CA GLY A 246 -16.40 7.10 13.76
C GLY A 246 -17.42 7.23 12.62
N GLY A 247 -18.07 6.13 12.24
CA GLY A 247 -19.00 6.07 11.10
C GLY A 247 -18.32 5.88 9.74
N LEU A 248 -17.03 5.56 9.70
CA LEU A 248 -16.33 5.26 8.45
C LEU A 248 -16.89 4.02 7.75
N LEU A 249 -17.30 3.00 8.53
CA LEU A 249 -17.80 1.73 8.01
C LEU A 249 -19.32 1.68 8.12
N SER A 250 -19.99 1.23 7.05
CA SER A 250 -21.45 1.19 7.01
C SER A 250 -22.02 0.11 7.94
N ALA A 251 -22.63 0.53 9.06
CA ALA A 251 -23.36 -0.38 9.94
C ALA A 251 -24.55 -1.04 9.22
N ALA A 252 -25.27 -0.27 8.39
CA ALA A 252 -26.38 -0.78 7.58
C ALA A 252 -25.95 -1.97 6.73
N ARG A 253 -24.75 -1.91 6.14
CA ARG A 253 -24.21 -2.99 5.31
C ARG A 253 -24.03 -4.29 6.09
N ILE A 254 -23.58 -4.24 7.34
CA ILE A 254 -23.46 -5.45 8.16
C ILE A 254 -24.83 -6.05 8.46
N PHE A 255 -25.81 -5.23 8.80
CA PHE A 255 -27.17 -5.71 9.02
C PHE A 255 -27.75 -6.36 7.76
N GLU A 256 -27.53 -5.78 6.58
CA GLU A 256 -27.94 -6.34 5.29
C GLU A 256 -27.30 -7.72 5.04
N LEU A 257 -25.98 -7.82 5.18
CA LEU A 257 -25.23 -9.05 4.87
C LEU A 257 -25.52 -10.19 5.86
N LEU A 258 -25.86 -9.85 7.11
CA LEU A 258 -26.07 -10.82 8.19
C LEU A 258 -27.55 -11.03 8.55
N ALA A 259 -28.48 -10.42 7.81
CA ALA A 259 -29.91 -10.45 8.10
C ALA A 259 -30.44 -11.88 8.28
N GLU A 260 -29.93 -12.81 7.49
CA GLU A 260 -30.39 -14.20 7.47
C GLU A 260 -29.75 -15.10 8.53
N GLU A 261 -28.60 -14.71 9.10
CA GLU A 261 -27.89 -15.49 10.12
C GLU A 261 -28.30 -15.09 11.55
N GLY A 262 -28.97 -13.94 11.69
CA GLY A 262 -29.44 -13.40 12.96
C GLY A 262 -28.31 -12.85 13.84
N SER A 263 -28.63 -11.88 14.71
CA SER A 263 -27.72 -11.49 15.79
C SER A 263 -27.75 -12.58 16.87
N PRO A 264 -26.60 -12.98 17.45
CA PRO A 264 -26.54 -14.00 18.50
C PRO A 264 -27.36 -13.68 19.77
N GLY A 265 -27.94 -12.47 19.89
CA GLY A 265 -28.83 -12.07 21.00
C GLY A 265 -30.33 -11.92 20.68
N GLY A 266 -30.78 -12.24 19.47
CA GLY A 266 -32.15 -11.92 19.00
C GLY A 266 -33.31 -12.85 19.41
N SER A 267 -33.11 -13.79 20.33
CA SER A 267 -34.15 -14.80 20.71
C SER A 267 -34.74 -14.59 22.12
N ALA A 268 -35.07 -13.35 22.50
CA ALA A 268 -35.72 -13.10 23.81
C ALA A 268 -36.70 -11.92 23.86
N ALA A 269 -37.33 -11.51 22.74
CA ALA A 269 -38.27 -10.39 22.74
C ALA A 269 -39.54 -10.62 21.90
N SER A 270 -40.11 -11.82 21.92
CA SER A 270 -41.47 -12.08 21.40
C SER A 270 -42.33 -12.81 22.44
N GLY A 271 -42.56 -12.13 23.55
CA GLY A 271 -43.42 -12.63 24.62
C GLY A 271 -43.65 -11.53 25.63
N LEU A 272 -44.41 -10.48 25.23
CA LEU A 272 -45.11 -9.53 26.09
C LEU A 272 -45.83 -8.52 25.19
N VAL A 273 -46.97 -8.94 24.63
CA VAL A 273 -48.11 -8.04 24.41
C VAL A 273 -49.32 -8.83 24.90
N SER A 274 -49.86 -8.37 26.03
CA SER A 274 -51.19 -8.71 26.52
C SER A 274 -52.27 -8.07 25.67
#